data_AF-A0AAV2C8X3-F1
#
_entry.id   AF-A0AAV2C8X3-F1
#
_cell.length_a   1.000
_cell.length_b   1.000
_cell.length_c   1.000
_cell.angle_alpha   90.00
_cell.angle_beta   90.00
_cell.angle_gamma   90.00
#
_symmetry.space_group_name_H-M   'P 1'
#
loop_
_entity.id
_entity.type
_entity.pdbx_description
1 polymer ?
#
loop_
_entity_poly.entity_id
_entity_poly.type
_entity_poly.pdbx_seq_one_letter_code
_entity_poly.pdbx_strand_id
1 'polypeptide(L)'
;MAKAKRDKPPPQPPAAYATATSPLSRSLSISTSHSPPPPPPWEVLALVSRHLDPKTLAIASCVSRTWRAATSSDHLWRPIATARFPSLAAALKTVHPSLPYRRLYALAHSAATSTRRLKPLPKPSISLDDLVFSIDLSGTSHHKHQDNDVVLLSMAGVVDEIATIDPGGVFRFDVGAASGVVLDADDEVRVMWHVVLRSGWTAAFTLMDVVVKVRPEAAAGEVRGLFSQELPPPGCCPFGGGTSGLAADLKIEFADCWRGDDNRRKVLRVEKLSFGLLSTVDWRYVSVEDGLRYLQHFLLDTRFS
;
A
#
# COMPACT_ATOMS: atom_id res chain seq x y z
N MET A 1 -18.33 33.47 52.35
CA MET A 1 -18.96 32.62 53.38
C MET A 1 -18.91 31.17 52.90
N ALA A 2 -18.34 30.29 53.74
CA ALA A 2 -18.58 28.84 53.93
C ALA A 2 -18.78 27.91 52.70
N LYS A 3 -18.27 26.68 52.64
CA LYS A 3 -17.27 25.90 53.40
C LYS A 3 -17.13 24.58 52.63
N ALA A 4 -15.90 24.08 52.50
CA ALA A 4 -15.59 22.76 51.95
C ALA A 4 -16.20 21.63 52.81
N LYS A 5 -16.70 20.58 52.16
CA LYS A 5 -17.17 19.34 52.80
C LYS A 5 -16.13 18.24 52.57
N ARG A 6 -15.41 17.87 53.64
CA ARG A 6 -14.55 16.69 53.75
C ARG A 6 -15.45 15.50 54.11
N ASP A 7 -15.38 14.43 53.34
CA ASP A 7 -15.93 13.13 53.74
C ASP A 7 -14.85 12.25 54.38
N LYS A 8 -15.32 11.54 55.41
CA LYS A 8 -14.61 10.83 56.48
C LYS A 8 -14.57 9.32 56.15
N PRO A 9 -13.53 8.57 56.53
CA PRO A 9 -13.41 7.14 56.20
C PRO A 9 -14.29 6.27 57.12
N PRO A 10 -14.76 5.09 56.65
CA PRO A 10 -15.46 4.13 57.50
C PRO A 10 -14.51 3.12 58.19
N PRO A 11 -14.98 2.42 59.24
CA PRO A 11 -14.17 1.85 60.32
C PRO A 11 -13.93 0.32 60.21
N GLN A 12 -12.84 -0.18 60.82
CA GLN A 12 -12.73 -1.55 61.36
C GLN A 12 -13.35 -1.59 62.77
N PRO A 13 -13.93 -2.70 63.30
CA PRO A 13 -13.18 -3.88 63.83
C PRO A 13 -14.07 -5.18 63.89
N PRO A 14 -13.90 -6.22 64.75
CA PRO A 14 -12.79 -6.64 65.64
C PRO A 14 -12.38 -8.14 65.52
N ALA A 15 -11.32 -8.50 66.23
CA ALA A 15 -10.88 -9.87 66.52
C ALA A 15 -11.55 -10.45 67.79
N ALA A 16 -11.86 -11.76 67.80
CA ALA A 16 -12.03 -12.62 68.98
C ALA A 16 -11.94 -14.10 68.54
N TYR A 17 -10.89 -14.84 68.92
CA TYR A 17 -10.84 -15.81 70.05
C TYR A 17 -11.87 -16.96 70.01
N ALA A 18 -11.40 -18.18 69.75
CA ALA A 18 -11.71 -19.36 70.59
C ALA A 18 -10.80 -20.56 70.24
N THR A 19 -10.30 -21.17 71.30
CA THR A 19 -9.29 -22.22 71.44
C THR A 19 -9.94 -23.61 71.49
N ALA A 20 -9.30 -24.65 70.95
CA ALA A 20 -9.52 -26.04 71.37
C ALA A 20 -8.31 -26.95 71.04
N THR A 21 -7.45 -27.13 72.06
CA THR A 21 -6.81 -28.36 72.56
C THR A 21 -6.43 -29.55 71.64
N SER A 22 -5.10 -29.76 71.56
CA SER A 22 -4.22 -30.97 71.41
C SER A 22 -4.77 -32.36 71.83
N PRO A 23 -4.14 -33.54 71.49
CA PRO A 23 -2.68 -33.78 71.55
C PRO A 23 -1.99 -34.79 70.57
N LEU A 24 -0.67 -34.61 70.47
CA LEU A 24 0.43 -35.59 70.34
C LEU A 24 0.30 -36.81 69.40
N SER A 25 1.18 -36.85 68.39
CA SER A 25 1.95 -38.05 68.06
C SER A 25 3.35 -37.66 67.57
N ARG A 26 4.34 -38.08 68.35
CA ARG A 26 5.77 -37.91 68.15
C ARG A 26 6.26 -39.18 67.45
N SER A 27 6.79 -39.10 66.24
CA SER A 27 7.71 -40.12 65.74
C SER A 27 8.60 -39.57 64.63
N LEU A 28 9.87 -39.95 64.73
CA LEU A 28 11.01 -39.45 63.97
C LEU A 28 10.94 -39.85 62.49
N SER A 29 11.23 -38.92 61.60
CA SER A 29 11.64 -39.25 60.23
C SER A 29 12.67 -38.22 59.73
N ILE A 30 13.94 -38.58 59.95
CA ILE A 30 15.11 -38.36 59.09
C ILE A 30 15.02 -37.12 58.18
N SER A 31 15.73 -36.06 58.58
CA SER A 31 16.12 -34.97 57.69
C SER A 31 17.03 -35.50 56.58
N THR A 32 16.46 -35.88 55.45
CA THR A 32 17.13 -35.71 54.16
C THR A 32 16.71 -34.35 53.62
N SER A 33 17.49 -33.32 53.96
CA SER A 33 17.46 -32.05 53.24
C SER A 33 17.93 -32.29 51.81
N HIS A 34 17.03 -32.79 50.96
CA HIS A 34 17.27 -32.87 49.53
C HIS A 34 17.14 -31.43 49.01
N SER A 35 18.27 -30.73 48.96
CA SER A 35 18.40 -29.54 48.13
C SER A 35 17.86 -29.91 46.74
N PRO A 36 16.92 -29.14 46.17
CA PRO A 36 16.57 -29.36 44.78
C PRO A 36 17.85 -29.31 43.94
N PRO A 37 17.99 -30.19 42.94
CA PRO A 37 19.15 -30.13 42.05
C PRO A 37 19.23 -28.72 41.46
N PRO A 38 20.45 -28.17 41.29
CA PRO A 38 20.61 -26.86 40.70
C PRO A 38 19.90 -26.82 39.34
N PRO A 39 19.28 -25.68 38.97
CA PRO A 39 18.64 -25.56 37.68
C PRO A 39 19.67 -25.87 36.58
N PRO A 40 19.25 -26.54 35.49
CA PRO A 40 20.16 -26.84 34.40
C PRO A 40 20.79 -25.55 33.86
N PRO A 41 22.05 -25.61 33.39
CA PRO A 41 22.71 -24.47 32.76
C PRO A 41 21.87 -23.95 31.59
N TRP A 42 21.87 -22.63 31.37
CA TRP A 42 21.05 -22.01 30.33
C TRP A 42 21.47 -22.46 28.92
N GLU A 43 22.70 -22.94 28.75
CA GLU A 43 23.26 -23.50 27.54
C GLU A 43 22.47 -24.74 27.06
N VAL A 44 21.79 -25.44 27.96
CA VAL A 44 20.90 -26.56 27.63
C VAL A 44 19.75 -26.11 26.71
N LEU A 45 19.35 -24.83 26.78
CA LEU A 45 18.33 -24.27 25.89
C LEU A 45 18.72 -24.35 24.41
N ALA A 46 20.02 -24.26 24.08
CA ALA A 46 20.50 -24.38 22.70
C ALA A 46 20.32 -25.81 22.16
N LEU A 47 20.43 -26.83 23.02
CA LEU A 47 20.18 -28.23 22.66
C LEU A 47 18.70 -28.49 22.44
N VAL A 48 17.85 -28.04 23.38
CA VAL A 48 16.40 -28.18 23.27
C VAL A 48 15.87 -27.46 22.03
N SER A 49 16.42 -26.28 21.72
CA SER A 49 16.01 -25.47 20.56
C SER A 49 16.16 -26.20 19.22
N ARG A 50 17.06 -27.19 19.10
CA ARG A 50 17.22 -27.97 17.86
C ARG A 50 16.03 -28.89 17.56
N HIS A 51 15.24 -29.22 18.58
CA HIS A 51 14.08 -30.10 18.47
C HIS A 51 12.76 -29.33 18.32
N LEU A 52 12.80 -27.99 18.39
CA LEU A 52 11.61 -27.15 18.29
C LEU A 52 11.35 -26.78 16.83
N ASP A 53 10.07 -26.76 16.45
CA ASP A 53 9.67 -26.24 15.15
C ASP A 53 9.85 -24.71 15.09
N PRO A 54 9.89 -24.11 13.88
CA PRO A 54 10.19 -22.69 13.72
C PRO A 54 9.19 -21.75 14.40
N LYS A 55 7.91 -22.16 14.51
CA LYS A 55 6.88 -21.37 15.19
C LYS A 55 7.11 -21.40 16.69
N THR A 56 7.40 -22.58 17.24
CA THR A 56 7.72 -22.73 18.67
C THR A 56 9.01 -22.00 19.05
N LEU A 57 10.04 -22.01 18.19
CA LEU A 57 11.26 -21.21 18.38
C LEU A 57 11.00 -19.70 18.46
N ALA A 58 10.09 -19.20 17.61
CA ALA A 58 9.70 -17.79 17.62
C ALA A 58 9.00 -17.43 18.94
N ILE A 59 8.05 -18.24 19.39
CA ILE A 59 7.34 -18.05 20.66
C ILE A 59 8.30 -18.12 21.84
N ALA A 60 9.19 -19.11 21.85
CA ALA A 60 10.21 -19.31 22.88
C ALA A 60 11.15 -18.10 23.01
N SER A 61 11.46 -17.42 21.90
CA SER A 61 12.30 -16.20 21.90
C SER A 61 11.69 -15.01 22.66
N CYS A 62 10.41 -15.09 23.02
CA CYS A 62 9.69 -14.05 23.77
C CYS A 62 9.71 -14.28 25.29
N VAL A 63 10.21 -15.43 25.78
CA VAL A 63 10.15 -15.80 27.19
C VAL A 63 11.13 -14.98 28.05
N SER A 64 12.38 -14.81 27.60
CA SER A 64 13.39 -14.01 28.28
C SER A 64 14.51 -13.57 27.33
N ARG A 65 15.41 -12.68 27.79
CA ARG A 65 16.60 -12.29 27.01
C ARG A 65 17.51 -13.49 26.72
N THR A 66 17.67 -14.41 27.67
CA THR A 66 18.48 -15.63 27.53
C THR A 66 17.87 -16.58 26.50
N TRP A 67 16.55 -16.81 26.57
CA TRP A 67 15.83 -17.60 25.58
C TRP A 67 15.94 -16.98 24.19
N ARG A 68 15.78 -15.66 24.08
CA ARG A 68 15.96 -14.94 22.83
C ARG A 68 17.36 -15.17 22.26
N ALA A 69 18.41 -15.03 23.07
CA ALA A 69 19.79 -15.24 22.61
C ALA A 69 20.01 -16.67 22.12
N ALA A 70 19.54 -17.67 22.89
CA ALA A 70 19.66 -19.08 22.53
C ALA A 70 18.90 -19.43 21.24
N THR A 71 17.62 -19.05 21.14
CA THR A 71 16.77 -19.41 19.99
C THR A 71 17.02 -18.56 18.75
N SER A 72 17.74 -17.44 18.86
CA SER A 72 18.07 -16.57 17.72
C SER A 72 19.37 -16.95 17.01
N SER A 73 20.09 -17.95 17.50
CA SER A 73 21.40 -18.30 16.96
C SER A 73 21.31 -18.88 15.55
N ASP A 74 22.17 -18.39 14.64
CA ASP A 74 22.01 -18.63 13.19
C ASP A 74 22.18 -20.09 12.79
N HIS A 75 22.98 -20.85 13.55
CA HIS A 75 23.20 -22.27 13.33
C HIS A 75 21.93 -23.11 13.54
N LEU A 76 20.97 -22.64 14.35
CA LEU A 76 19.66 -23.29 14.52
C LEU A 76 18.78 -23.05 13.30
N TRP A 77 18.82 -21.84 12.74
CA TRP A 77 17.97 -21.44 11.62
C TRP A 77 18.49 -21.90 10.27
N ARG A 78 19.79 -22.14 10.12
CA ARG A 78 20.42 -22.66 8.90
C ARG A 78 19.73 -23.92 8.35
N PRO A 79 19.68 -25.05 9.07
CA PRO A 79 19.07 -26.28 8.55
C PRO A 79 17.57 -26.10 8.25
N ILE A 80 16.86 -25.32 9.07
CA ILE A 80 15.44 -25.01 8.88
C ILE A 80 15.21 -24.23 7.57
N ALA A 81 16.01 -23.20 7.34
CA ALA A 81 15.91 -22.35 6.16
C ALA A 81 16.26 -23.10 4.88
N THR A 82 17.34 -23.89 4.89
CA THR A 82 17.76 -24.67 3.73
C THR A 82 16.82 -25.83 3.42
N ALA A 83 16.21 -26.45 4.44
CA ALA A 83 15.24 -27.53 4.23
C ALA A 83 13.92 -27.01 3.64
N ARG A 84 13.45 -25.83 4.08
CA ARG A 84 12.14 -25.31 3.65
C ARG A 84 12.21 -24.42 2.40
N PHE A 85 13.33 -23.76 2.16
CA PHE A 85 13.52 -22.83 1.04
C PHE A 85 14.92 -23.01 0.39
N PRO A 86 15.24 -24.19 -0.15
CA PRO A 86 16.60 -24.53 -0.59
C PRO A 86 17.14 -23.58 -1.68
N SER A 87 16.37 -23.33 -2.74
CA SER A 87 16.81 -22.50 -3.86
C SER A 87 16.99 -21.03 -3.48
N LEU A 88 16.07 -20.49 -2.68
CA LEU A 88 16.15 -19.11 -2.20
C LEU A 88 17.28 -18.92 -1.19
N ALA A 89 17.50 -19.92 -0.32
CA ALA A 89 18.61 -19.91 0.61
C ALA A 89 19.96 -19.89 -0.12
N ALA A 90 20.11 -20.71 -1.17
CA ALA A 90 21.30 -20.72 -2.01
C ALA A 90 21.53 -19.38 -2.71
N ALA A 91 20.50 -18.85 -3.39
CA ALA A 91 20.61 -17.60 -4.15
C ALA A 91 20.89 -16.37 -3.26
N LEU A 92 20.23 -16.24 -2.11
CA LEU A 92 20.48 -15.10 -1.23
C LEU A 92 21.84 -15.19 -0.52
N LYS A 93 22.35 -16.39 -0.28
CA LYS A 93 23.68 -16.58 0.30
C LYS A 93 24.82 -16.38 -0.69
N THR A 94 24.59 -16.56 -1.99
CA THR A 94 25.58 -16.16 -3.00
C THR A 94 25.67 -14.64 -3.13
N VAL A 95 24.53 -13.93 -3.12
CA VAL A 95 24.48 -12.47 -3.23
C VAL A 95 24.87 -11.77 -1.92
N HIS A 96 24.41 -12.29 -0.78
CA HIS A 96 24.66 -11.73 0.55
C HIS A 96 25.12 -12.82 1.54
N PRO A 97 26.41 -13.18 1.54
CA PRO A 97 26.96 -14.22 2.42
C PRO A 97 26.73 -13.95 3.91
N SER A 98 26.77 -12.67 4.31
CA SER A 98 26.59 -12.20 5.69
C SER A 98 25.15 -12.21 6.22
N LEU A 99 24.15 -12.46 5.36
CA LEU A 99 22.73 -12.44 5.75
C LEU A 99 22.38 -13.58 6.72
N PRO A 100 21.92 -13.35 7.95
CA PRO A 100 21.56 -14.44 8.86
C PRO A 100 20.43 -15.31 8.31
N TYR A 101 20.56 -16.65 8.41
CA TYR A 101 19.54 -17.62 8.01
C TYR A 101 18.20 -17.40 8.73
N ARG A 102 18.18 -16.89 9.96
CA ARG A 102 16.94 -16.50 10.64
C ARG A 102 16.16 -15.44 9.85
N ARG A 103 16.86 -14.41 9.36
CA ARG A 103 16.26 -13.31 8.58
C ARG A 103 15.80 -13.83 7.22
N LEU A 104 16.58 -14.70 6.61
CA LEU A 104 16.21 -15.38 5.37
C LEU A 104 14.92 -16.19 5.53
N TYR A 105 14.85 -17.02 6.58
CA TYR A 105 13.64 -17.80 6.88
C TYR A 105 12.44 -16.90 7.09
N ALA A 106 12.58 -15.80 7.84
CA ALA A 106 11.49 -14.85 8.08
C ALA A 106 11.00 -14.21 6.77
N LEU A 107 11.91 -13.77 5.88
CA LEU A 107 11.56 -13.20 4.57
C LEU A 107 10.86 -14.24 3.69
N ALA A 108 11.45 -15.43 3.56
CA ALA A 108 10.92 -16.52 2.75
C ALA A 108 9.55 -17.00 3.27
N HIS A 109 9.40 -17.13 4.58
CA HIS A 109 8.13 -17.49 5.22
C HIS A 109 7.08 -16.39 5.05
N SER A 110 7.47 -15.11 5.13
CA SER A 110 6.56 -13.99 4.89
C SER A 110 6.12 -13.94 3.43
N ALA A 111 7.01 -14.14 2.47
CA ALA A 111 6.65 -14.24 1.05
C ALA A 111 5.75 -15.46 0.77
N ALA A 112 6.12 -16.64 1.29
CA ALA A 112 5.35 -17.87 1.11
C ALA A 112 4.00 -17.86 1.85
N THR A 113 3.88 -17.07 2.93
CA THR A 113 2.59 -16.83 3.58
C THR A 113 1.84 -15.67 2.95
N SER A 114 2.49 -14.69 2.34
CA SER A 114 1.84 -13.63 1.54
C SER A 114 1.12 -14.24 0.34
N THR A 115 1.78 -15.16 -0.39
CA THR A 115 1.15 -15.90 -1.49
C THR A 115 0.03 -16.83 -1.03
N ARG A 116 0.09 -17.38 0.19
CA ARG A 116 -1.02 -18.16 0.80
C ARG A 116 -2.07 -17.29 1.50
N ARG A 117 -1.75 -16.02 1.78
CA ARG A 117 -2.63 -14.96 2.29
C ARG A 117 -3.09 -14.09 1.11
N LEU A 118 -3.37 -14.69 -0.03
CA LEU A 118 -4.52 -14.27 -0.83
C LEU A 118 -5.81 -14.54 -0.01
N LYS A 119 -5.92 -13.95 1.19
CA LYS A 119 -7.22 -13.39 1.53
C LYS A 119 -7.49 -12.45 0.38
N PRO A 120 -8.63 -12.56 -0.33
CA PRO A 120 -9.02 -11.52 -1.26
C PRO A 120 -8.79 -10.21 -0.53
N LEU A 121 -7.98 -9.32 -1.10
CA LEU A 121 -7.85 -7.99 -0.52
C LEU A 121 -9.27 -7.50 -0.30
N PRO A 122 -9.59 -6.85 0.84
CA PRO A 122 -10.93 -6.38 1.11
C PRO A 122 -11.48 -5.72 -0.16
N LYS A 123 -12.70 -6.11 -0.52
CA LYS A 123 -13.37 -5.52 -1.67
C LYS A 123 -13.33 -4.00 -1.48
N PRO A 124 -12.93 -3.21 -2.50
CA PRO A 124 -12.91 -1.77 -2.37
C PRO A 124 -14.27 -1.29 -1.87
N SER A 125 -14.26 -0.36 -0.92
CA SER A 125 -15.49 0.19 -0.35
C SER A 125 -16.09 1.31 -1.21
N ILE A 126 -15.37 1.71 -2.25
CA ILE A 126 -15.84 2.61 -3.32
C ILE A 126 -16.05 1.80 -4.60
N SER A 127 -17.07 2.17 -5.35
CA SER A 127 -17.36 1.68 -6.70
C SER A 127 -17.09 2.79 -7.73
N LEU A 128 -17.15 2.46 -9.03
CA LEU A 128 -17.02 3.48 -10.08
C LEU A 128 -18.20 4.47 -10.07
N ASP A 129 -19.39 4.04 -9.62
CA ASP A 129 -20.59 4.89 -9.50
C ASP A 129 -20.44 5.98 -8.44
N ASP A 130 -19.55 5.75 -7.47
CA ASP A 130 -19.21 6.69 -6.42
C ASP A 130 -18.18 7.73 -6.89
N LEU A 131 -17.66 7.62 -8.12
CA LEU A 131 -16.57 8.46 -8.63
C LEU A 131 -17.02 9.32 -9.81
N VAL A 132 -16.56 10.57 -9.81
CA VAL A 132 -16.62 11.48 -10.95
C VAL A 132 -15.20 11.71 -11.44
N PHE A 133 -14.97 11.41 -12.71
CA PHE A 133 -13.69 11.66 -13.38
C PHE A 133 -13.79 13.02 -14.07
N SER A 134 -12.78 13.87 -13.88
CA SER A 134 -12.64 15.15 -14.57
C SER A 134 -11.31 15.19 -15.31
N ILE A 135 -11.35 15.43 -16.62
CA ILE A 135 -10.14 15.59 -17.45
C ILE A 135 -10.23 16.94 -18.13
N ASP A 136 -9.23 17.78 -17.87
CA ASP A 136 -9.11 19.11 -18.43
C ASP A 136 -7.85 19.18 -19.29
N LEU A 137 -8.01 19.68 -20.51
CA LEU A 137 -6.93 20.05 -21.41
C LEU A 137 -6.95 21.58 -21.52
N SER A 138 -5.90 22.27 -21.09
CA SER A 138 -5.74 23.71 -21.32
C SER A 138 -4.53 24.00 -22.19
N GLY A 139 -4.66 24.95 -23.11
CA GLY A 139 -3.56 25.44 -23.93
C GLY A 139 -2.80 26.52 -23.19
N THR A 140 -1.48 26.40 -23.14
CA THR A 140 -0.62 27.46 -22.63
C THR A 140 -0.17 28.31 -23.83
N SER A 141 -0.77 29.49 -23.99
CA SER A 141 -0.43 30.40 -25.09
C SER A 141 1.02 30.90 -24.97
N HIS A 142 1.84 30.68 -26.01
CA HIS A 142 3.16 31.32 -26.13
C HIS A 142 3.10 32.83 -26.43
N HIS A 143 1.91 33.44 -26.57
CA HIS A 143 1.82 34.88 -26.75
C HIS A 143 2.08 35.61 -25.42
N LYS A 144 3.33 36.07 -25.33
CA LYS A 144 4.06 36.88 -24.32
C LYS A 144 3.34 37.97 -23.50
N HIS A 145 2.00 38.05 -23.44
CA HIS A 145 1.33 39.07 -22.65
C HIS A 145 0.00 38.67 -21.99
N GLN A 146 -0.41 37.40 -22.03
CA GLN A 146 -1.60 36.96 -21.29
C GLN A 146 -1.42 35.55 -20.73
N ASP A 147 -1.16 35.49 -19.43
CA ASP A 147 -0.90 34.27 -18.64
C ASP A 147 -2.21 33.56 -18.26
N ASN A 148 -3.10 33.40 -19.25
CA ASN A 148 -4.39 32.76 -19.05
C ASN A 148 -4.38 31.41 -19.75
N ASP A 149 -4.42 30.33 -18.98
CA ASP A 149 -4.75 28.99 -19.46
C ASP A 149 -6.13 29.04 -20.10
N VAL A 150 -6.20 28.71 -21.39
CA VAL A 150 -7.49 28.56 -22.09
C VAL A 150 -7.87 27.10 -22.00
N VAL A 151 -8.98 26.79 -21.31
CA VAL A 151 -9.52 25.42 -21.27
C VAL A 151 -10.01 25.06 -22.67
N LEU A 152 -9.32 24.11 -23.30
CA LEU A 152 -9.59 23.61 -24.65
C LEU A 152 -10.59 22.46 -24.62
N LEU A 153 -10.57 21.66 -23.56
CA LEU A 153 -11.52 20.59 -23.31
C LEU A 153 -11.66 20.40 -21.81
N SER A 154 -12.90 20.27 -21.35
CA SER A 154 -13.21 19.81 -19.99
C SER A 154 -14.26 18.72 -20.12
N MET A 155 -13.94 17.54 -19.59
CA MET A 155 -14.87 16.41 -19.54
C MET A 155 -15.02 15.99 -18.10
N ALA A 156 -16.26 16.02 -17.61
CA ALA A 156 -16.59 15.53 -16.29
C ALA A 156 -17.78 14.59 -16.37
N GLY A 157 -17.69 13.44 -15.70
CA GLY A 157 -18.83 12.53 -15.58
C GLY A 157 -18.51 11.22 -14.88
N VAL A 158 -19.57 10.45 -14.64
CA VAL A 158 -19.47 9.09 -14.09
C VAL A 158 -19.10 8.14 -15.22
N VAL A 159 -18.30 7.12 -14.95
CA VAL A 159 -17.76 6.20 -15.98
C VAL A 159 -18.85 5.69 -16.93
N ASP A 160 -20.01 5.25 -16.42
CA ASP A 160 -21.11 4.75 -17.25
C ASP A 160 -21.78 5.82 -18.13
N GLU A 161 -21.61 7.11 -17.79
CA GLU A 161 -22.14 8.26 -18.55
C GLU A 161 -21.15 8.74 -19.61
N ILE A 162 -19.84 8.58 -19.38
CA ILE A 162 -18.80 9.17 -20.25
C ILE A 162 -17.94 8.15 -20.98
N ALA A 163 -17.90 6.90 -20.57
CA ALA A 163 -16.95 5.93 -21.07
C ALA A 163 -17.53 4.52 -21.24
N THR A 164 -16.99 3.78 -22.20
CA THR A 164 -17.17 2.33 -22.27
C THR A 164 -16.12 1.65 -21.41
N ILE A 165 -16.54 0.84 -20.43
CA ILE A 165 -15.63 -0.01 -19.67
C ILE A 165 -15.08 -1.10 -20.58
N ASP A 166 -13.76 -1.32 -20.53
CA ASP A 166 -13.14 -2.42 -21.26
C ASP A 166 -13.73 -3.78 -20.82
N PRO A 167 -14.16 -4.66 -21.75
CA PRO A 167 -14.77 -5.94 -21.42
C PRO A 167 -13.82 -6.89 -20.67
N GLY A 168 -12.52 -6.60 -20.65
CA GLY A 168 -11.51 -7.31 -19.86
C GLY A 168 -11.50 -6.95 -18.37
N GLY A 169 -12.34 -6.03 -17.90
CA GLY A 169 -12.44 -5.67 -16.48
C GLY A 169 -11.22 -4.91 -15.95
N VAL A 170 -10.50 -4.22 -16.83
CA VAL A 170 -9.35 -3.38 -16.49
C VAL A 170 -9.76 -1.94 -16.23
N PHE A 171 -8.97 -1.23 -15.42
CA PHE A 171 -9.14 0.18 -15.13
C PHE A 171 -8.65 1.02 -16.31
N ARG A 172 -9.43 1.00 -17.38
CA ARG A 172 -9.22 1.76 -18.61
C ARG A 172 -10.57 2.18 -19.17
N PHE A 173 -10.63 3.43 -19.61
CA PHE A 173 -11.84 4.09 -20.06
C PHE A 173 -11.55 4.84 -21.36
N ASP A 174 -12.48 4.72 -22.29
CA ASP A 174 -12.42 5.33 -23.61
C ASP A 174 -13.60 6.31 -23.75
N VAL A 175 -13.30 7.58 -24.03
CA VAL A 175 -14.27 8.68 -24.15
C VAL A 175 -14.14 9.31 -25.54
N GLY A 176 -15.25 9.38 -26.27
CA GLY A 176 -15.30 10.14 -27.51
C GLY A 176 -15.27 11.63 -27.20
N ALA A 177 -14.34 12.38 -27.79
CA ALA A 177 -14.35 13.83 -27.65
C ALA A 177 -15.53 14.39 -28.45
N ALA A 178 -16.36 15.24 -27.83
CA ALA A 178 -17.38 15.98 -28.54
C ALA A 178 -16.72 16.75 -29.69
N SER A 179 -17.31 16.64 -30.89
CA SER A 179 -16.76 17.19 -32.12
C SER A 179 -16.43 18.69 -31.97
N GLY A 180 -15.15 19.06 -31.98
CA GLY A 180 -14.76 20.47 -32.06
C GLY A 180 -13.48 20.89 -31.35
N VAL A 181 -12.89 20.04 -30.50
CA VAL A 181 -11.62 20.40 -29.84
C VAL A 181 -10.47 20.32 -30.84
N VAL A 182 -9.77 21.44 -30.96
CA VAL A 182 -8.73 21.66 -31.96
C VAL A 182 -7.47 22.16 -31.23
N LEU A 183 -6.35 21.47 -31.43
CA LEU A 183 -5.04 21.80 -30.86
C LEU A 183 -4.07 22.17 -31.98
N ASP A 184 -3.19 23.15 -31.76
CA ASP A 184 -2.04 23.34 -32.65
C ASP A 184 -0.97 22.28 -32.32
N ALA A 185 -0.40 21.66 -33.35
CA ALA A 185 0.57 20.56 -33.25
C ALA A 185 1.94 20.94 -32.65
N ASP A 186 2.10 22.19 -32.21
CA ASP A 186 3.31 22.72 -31.59
C ASP A 186 3.02 23.38 -30.23
N ASP A 187 1.76 23.41 -29.80
CA ASP A 187 1.36 24.00 -28.53
C ASP A 187 1.73 23.10 -27.35
N GLU A 188 2.04 23.76 -26.25
CA GLU A 188 2.08 23.14 -24.94
C GLU A 188 0.64 23.09 -24.39
N VAL A 189 0.23 21.88 -24.01
CA VAL A 189 -1.08 21.59 -23.45
C VAL A 189 -0.87 21.06 -22.04
N ARG A 190 -1.51 21.71 -21.07
CA ARG A 190 -1.61 21.19 -19.72
C ARG A 190 -2.76 20.20 -19.66
N VAL A 191 -2.45 19.04 -19.11
CA VAL A 191 -3.38 17.94 -18.84
C VAL A 191 -3.58 17.88 -17.34
N MET A 192 -4.82 18.01 -16.90
CA MET A 192 -5.22 17.73 -15.52
C MET A 192 -6.23 16.60 -15.50
N TRP A 193 -6.02 15.63 -14.62
CA TRP A 193 -6.93 14.53 -14.39
C TRP A 193 -7.22 14.40 -12.90
N HIS A 194 -8.48 14.61 -12.54
CA HIS A 194 -8.99 14.49 -11.19
C HIS A 194 -10.00 13.34 -11.06
N VAL A 195 -10.04 12.77 -9.87
CA VAL A 195 -11.10 11.86 -9.42
C VAL A 195 -11.71 12.43 -8.17
N VAL A 196 -13.03 12.54 -8.15
CA VAL A 196 -13.79 13.13 -7.05
C VAL A 196 -14.80 12.13 -6.53
N LEU A 197 -14.93 12.05 -5.20
CA LEU A 197 -15.95 11.23 -4.57
C LEU A 197 -17.32 11.91 -4.70
N ARG A 198 -18.23 11.28 -5.44
CA ARG A 198 -19.57 11.78 -5.76
C ARG A 198 -20.42 11.98 -4.50
N SER A 199 -20.31 11.08 -3.53
CA SER A 199 -21.08 11.16 -2.29
C SER A 199 -20.63 12.36 -1.45
N GLY A 200 -21.37 13.47 -1.56
CA GLY A 200 -21.15 14.67 -0.76
C GLY A 200 -19.94 15.52 -1.15
N TRP A 201 -19.28 15.22 -2.29
CA TRP A 201 -18.14 15.99 -2.80
C TRP A 201 -17.02 16.19 -1.76
N THR A 202 -16.79 15.18 -0.92
CA THR A 202 -15.98 15.32 0.30
C THR A 202 -14.49 15.16 0.08
N ALA A 203 -14.08 14.58 -1.06
CA ALA A 203 -12.68 14.31 -1.35
C ALA A 203 -12.40 14.34 -2.87
N ALA A 204 -11.22 14.81 -3.24
CA ALA A 204 -10.71 14.80 -4.60
C ALA A 204 -9.24 14.38 -4.60
N PHE A 205 -8.81 13.73 -5.68
CA PHE A 205 -7.44 13.31 -5.89
C PHE A 205 -7.01 13.61 -7.32
N THR A 206 -5.81 14.17 -7.48
CA THR A 206 -5.22 14.47 -8.78
C THR A 206 -4.38 13.28 -9.23
N LEU A 207 -4.83 12.58 -10.26
CA LEU A 207 -4.10 11.48 -10.88
C LEU A 207 -3.03 11.97 -11.84
N MET A 208 -3.27 13.08 -12.53
CA MET A 208 -2.31 13.66 -13.46
C MET A 208 -2.38 15.20 -13.45
N ASP A 209 -1.22 15.84 -13.42
CA ASP A 209 -1.05 17.29 -13.67
C ASP A 209 0.28 17.49 -14.38
N VAL A 210 0.24 17.58 -15.71
CA VAL A 210 1.43 17.64 -16.56
C VAL A 210 1.24 18.65 -17.68
N VAL A 211 2.28 19.41 -18.00
CA VAL A 211 2.34 20.21 -19.23
C VAL A 211 3.11 19.42 -20.27
N VAL A 212 2.50 19.23 -21.44
CA VAL A 212 3.09 18.43 -22.50
C VAL A 212 2.99 19.13 -23.83
N LYS A 213 4.08 19.09 -24.59
CA LYS A 213 4.07 19.54 -25.97
C LYS A 213 3.37 18.50 -26.83
N VAL A 214 2.29 18.90 -27.49
CA VAL A 214 1.63 18.03 -28.48
C VAL A 214 2.62 17.83 -29.62
N ARG A 215 2.98 16.57 -29.91
CA ARG A 215 3.81 16.24 -31.07
C ARG A 215 3.08 15.19 -31.88
N PRO A 216 2.90 15.41 -33.19
CA PRO A 216 2.44 14.35 -34.07
C PRO A 216 3.55 13.30 -34.18
N GLU A 217 3.44 12.19 -33.46
CA GLU A 217 4.28 11.02 -33.75
C GLU A 217 3.77 10.37 -35.04
N ALA A 218 4.60 10.40 -36.08
CA ALA A 218 4.27 9.91 -37.42
C ALA A 218 4.48 8.39 -37.58
N ALA A 219 4.35 7.61 -36.50
CA ALA A 219 4.45 6.16 -36.60
C ALA A 219 3.09 5.60 -37.03
N ALA A 220 3.02 5.05 -38.25
CA ALA A 220 1.85 4.38 -38.84
C ALA A 220 0.65 5.27 -39.26
N GLY A 221 0.85 6.58 -39.42
CA GLY A 221 -0.19 7.47 -39.97
C GLY A 221 -1.25 7.93 -38.98
N GLU A 222 -1.12 7.54 -37.71
CA GLU A 222 -2.05 7.91 -36.64
C GLU A 222 -1.35 8.87 -35.68
N VAL A 223 -1.86 10.10 -35.57
CA VAL A 223 -1.31 11.08 -34.63
C VAL A 223 -1.86 10.74 -33.25
N ARG A 224 -0.97 10.44 -32.29
CA ARG A 224 -1.33 10.07 -30.91
C ARG A 224 -0.46 10.83 -29.91
N GLY A 225 -1.09 11.36 -28.87
CA GLY A 225 -0.40 11.81 -27.65
C GLY A 225 -0.46 10.71 -26.60
N LEU A 226 0.67 10.30 -26.03
CA LEU A 226 0.76 9.30 -24.97
C LEU A 226 1.43 9.94 -23.74
N PHE A 227 0.76 9.86 -22.59
CA PHE A 227 1.20 10.50 -21.36
C PHE A 227 1.09 9.52 -20.21
N SER A 228 2.18 9.34 -19.46
CA SER A 228 2.16 8.53 -18.25
C SER A 228 2.86 9.24 -17.11
N GLN A 229 2.25 9.26 -15.93
CA GLN A 229 2.80 9.86 -14.71
C GLN A 229 2.76 8.84 -13.57
N GLU A 230 3.91 8.57 -12.95
CA GLU A 230 3.96 7.70 -11.78
C GLU A 230 3.17 8.32 -10.62
N LEU A 231 2.35 7.49 -9.99
CA LEU A 231 1.45 7.90 -8.93
C LEU A 231 2.12 7.84 -7.54
N PRO A 232 1.71 8.68 -6.58
CA PRO A 232 2.27 8.64 -5.24
C PRO A 232 1.92 7.33 -4.53
N PRO A 233 2.81 6.77 -3.70
CA PRO A 233 2.52 5.56 -2.93
C PRO A 233 1.39 5.83 -1.92
N PRO A 234 0.45 4.88 -1.72
CA PRO A 234 -0.53 4.98 -0.64
C PRO A 234 0.23 4.88 0.69
N GLY A 235 0.34 5.99 1.41
CA GLY A 235 1.19 6.10 2.58
C GLY A 235 0.72 5.25 3.76
N CYS A 236 1.66 4.57 4.43
CA CYS A 236 1.46 4.13 5.82
C CYS A 236 2.70 4.29 6.72
N CYS A 237 3.84 4.81 6.23
CA CYS A 237 5.04 5.01 7.05
C CYS A 237 5.88 6.21 6.56
N PRO A 238 6.27 7.16 7.43
CA PRO A 238 7.21 8.25 7.08
C PRO A 238 8.66 7.77 6.81
N PHE A 239 8.93 6.47 6.89
CA PHE A 239 10.25 5.85 6.62
C PHE A 239 10.25 4.92 5.40
N GLY A 240 9.14 4.82 4.66
CA GLY A 240 9.03 3.97 3.47
C GLY A 240 9.05 4.77 2.19
N GLY A 241 10.24 5.03 1.64
CA GLY A 241 10.41 5.59 0.29
C GLY A 241 10.13 4.56 -0.81
N GLY A 242 8.92 3.98 -0.81
CA GLY A 242 8.47 3.03 -1.84
C GLY A 242 7.80 3.75 -3.01
N THR A 243 7.87 3.17 -4.20
CA THR A 243 7.04 3.55 -5.35
C THR A 243 5.61 3.04 -5.16
N SER A 244 4.61 3.68 -5.78
CA SER A 244 3.24 3.15 -5.77
C SER A 244 3.10 1.84 -6.55
N GLY A 245 4.02 1.62 -7.50
CA GLY A 245 3.89 0.56 -8.50
C GLY A 245 2.86 0.88 -9.58
N LEU A 246 2.30 2.10 -9.60
CA LEU A 246 1.24 2.50 -10.51
C LEU A 246 1.58 3.81 -11.24
N ALA A 247 1.06 3.95 -12.45
CA ALA A 247 1.11 5.17 -13.23
C ALA A 247 -0.29 5.51 -13.76
N ALA A 248 -0.64 6.79 -13.73
CA ALA A 248 -1.76 7.32 -14.51
C ALA A 248 -1.34 7.37 -15.98
N ASP A 249 -2.19 6.85 -16.86
CA ASP A 249 -1.98 6.81 -18.30
C ASP A 249 -3.11 7.57 -18.99
N LEU A 250 -2.75 8.47 -19.90
CA LEU A 250 -3.67 9.21 -20.75
C LEU A 250 -3.17 9.17 -22.20
N LYS A 251 -4.08 8.82 -23.10
CA LYS A 251 -3.88 8.79 -24.53
C LYS A 251 -4.88 9.70 -25.22
N ILE A 252 -4.37 10.49 -26.15
CA ILE A 252 -5.17 11.36 -27.01
C ILE A 252 -5.02 10.86 -28.44
N GLU A 253 -6.13 10.45 -29.03
CA GLU A 253 -6.21 10.08 -30.45
C GLU A 253 -6.81 11.24 -31.24
N PHE A 254 -6.19 11.53 -32.38
CA PHE A 254 -6.55 12.65 -33.24
C PHE A 254 -7.10 12.13 -34.56
N ALA A 255 -8.24 12.69 -35.01
CA ALA A 255 -8.94 12.24 -36.22
C ALA A 255 -8.15 12.52 -37.50
N ASP A 256 -7.67 13.76 -37.65
CA ASP A 256 -6.92 14.21 -38.81
C ASP A 256 -5.97 15.35 -38.42
N CYS A 257 -4.93 15.53 -39.24
CA CYS A 257 -4.07 16.70 -39.21
C CYS A 257 -4.27 17.50 -40.50
N TRP A 258 -4.85 18.70 -40.38
CA TRP A 258 -4.95 19.63 -41.51
C TRP A 258 -4.12 20.88 -41.26
N ARG A 259 -3.86 21.60 -42.35
CA ARG A 259 -3.17 22.87 -42.31
C ARG A 259 -4.20 23.95 -42.02
N GLY A 260 -3.99 24.73 -40.96
CA GLY A 260 -4.87 25.87 -40.65
C GLY A 260 -4.82 26.94 -41.75
N ASP A 261 -5.74 27.90 -41.72
CA ASP A 261 -5.89 28.97 -42.73
C ASP A 261 -4.59 29.73 -43.02
N ASP A 262 -3.72 29.90 -42.02
CA ASP A 262 -2.43 30.57 -42.16
C ASP A 262 -1.34 29.73 -42.88
N ASN A 263 -1.67 28.51 -43.32
CA ASN A 263 -0.81 27.57 -44.06
C ASN A 263 0.51 27.20 -43.34
N ARG A 264 0.72 27.67 -42.10
CA ARG A 264 1.95 27.52 -41.30
C ARG A 264 1.79 26.61 -40.09
N ARG A 265 0.56 26.44 -39.57
CA ARG A 265 0.29 25.60 -38.39
C ARG A 265 -0.48 24.35 -38.77
N LYS A 266 -0.08 23.25 -38.16
CA LYS A 266 -0.78 21.98 -38.22
C LYS A 266 -1.77 21.95 -37.08
N VAL A 267 -3.00 21.64 -37.43
CA VAL A 267 -4.15 21.68 -36.54
C VAL A 267 -4.61 20.23 -36.34
N LEU A 268 -4.80 19.83 -35.09
CA LEU A 268 -5.13 18.47 -34.67
C LEU A 268 -6.49 18.47 -33.99
N ARG A 269 -7.43 17.68 -34.50
CA ARG A 269 -8.73 17.50 -33.86
C ARG A 269 -8.72 16.28 -32.97
N VAL A 270 -9.06 16.48 -31.69
CA VAL A 270 -9.21 15.36 -30.74
C VAL A 270 -10.43 14.55 -31.15
N GLU A 271 -10.22 13.25 -31.34
CA GLU A 271 -11.27 12.29 -31.66
C GLU A 271 -11.68 11.49 -30.43
N LYS A 272 -10.68 10.99 -29.70
CA LYS A 272 -10.89 10.06 -28.61
C LYS A 272 -9.84 10.26 -27.53
N LEU A 273 -10.28 10.14 -26.30
CA LEU A 273 -9.45 10.13 -25.12
C LEU A 273 -9.54 8.76 -24.47
N SER A 274 -8.39 8.16 -24.17
CA SER A 274 -8.33 6.91 -23.42
C SER A 274 -7.51 7.17 -22.15
N PHE A 275 -8.02 6.80 -20.99
CA PHE A 275 -7.29 6.97 -19.73
C PHE A 275 -7.43 5.75 -18.84
N GLY A 276 -6.43 5.52 -18.00
CA GLY A 276 -6.41 4.36 -17.13
C GLY A 276 -5.25 4.35 -16.16
N LEU A 277 -5.15 3.26 -15.41
CA LEU A 277 -4.08 3.02 -14.44
C LEU A 277 -3.23 1.84 -14.90
N LEU A 278 -1.92 2.07 -15.06
CA LEU A 278 -0.94 1.07 -15.43
C LEU A 278 -0.14 0.62 -14.22
N SER A 279 0.26 -0.65 -14.20
CA SER A 279 1.34 -1.14 -13.34
C SER A 279 2.69 -0.72 -13.92
N THR A 280 3.56 -0.12 -13.10
CA THR A 280 4.91 0.28 -13.53
C THR A 280 5.87 -0.90 -13.66
N VAL A 281 5.45 -2.10 -13.24
CA VAL A 281 6.26 -3.33 -13.33
C VAL A 281 6.17 -3.96 -14.71
N ASP A 282 4.96 -4.05 -15.28
CA ASP A 282 4.68 -4.77 -16.52
C ASP A 282 3.98 -3.91 -17.59
N TRP A 283 3.72 -2.63 -17.29
CA TRP A 283 3.08 -1.66 -18.19
C TRP A 283 1.73 -2.14 -18.73
N ARG A 284 0.99 -2.87 -17.90
CA ARG A 284 -0.36 -3.34 -18.19
C ARG A 284 -1.39 -2.59 -17.35
N TYR A 285 -2.58 -2.41 -17.89
CA TYR A 285 -3.69 -1.85 -17.13
C TYR A 285 -4.05 -2.77 -15.97
N VAL A 286 -4.22 -2.18 -14.79
CA VAL A 286 -4.61 -2.93 -13.60
C VAL A 286 -6.09 -3.26 -13.64
N SER A 287 -6.53 -4.18 -12.79
CA SER A 287 -7.95 -4.49 -12.65
C SER A 287 -8.73 -3.29 -12.10
N VAL A 288 -10.04 -3.21 -12.38
CA VAL A 288 -10.90 -2.18 -11.78
C VAL A 288 -10.82 -2.22 -10.25
N GLU A 289 -10.78 -3.41 -9.65
CA GLU A 289 -10.67 -3.54 -8.19
C GLU A 289 -9.37 -2.98 -7.62
N ASP A 290 -8.24 -3.19 -8.30
CA ASP A 290 -6.95 -2.67 -7.87
C ASP A 290 -6.87 -1.14 -8.01
N GLY A 291 -7.43 -0.60 -9.09
CA GLY A 291 -7.55 0.85 -9.28
C GLY A 291 -8.43 1.50 -8.20
N LEU A 292 -9.61 0.94 -7.93
CA LEU A 292 -10.50 1.43 -6.85
C LEU A 292 -9.84 1.33 -5.48
N ARG A 293 -9.09 0.25 -5.21
CA ARG A 293 -8.38 0.08 -3.95
C ARG A 293 -7.28 1.12 -3.77
N TYR A 294 -6.57 1.46 -4.85
CA TYR A 294 -5.60 2.54 -4.84
C TYR A 294 -6.28 3.88 -4.53
N LEU A 295 -7.35 4.23 -5.25
CA LEU A 295 -8.07 5.49 -5.07
C LEU A 295 -8.69 5.63 -3.68
N GLN A 296 -9.18 4.53 -3.09
CA GLN A 296 -9.72 4.50 -1.75
C GLN A 296 -8.74 5.05 -0.69
N HIS A 297 -7.43 4.84 -0.86
CA HIS A 297 -6.44 5.37 0.07
C HIS A 297 -6.41 6.90 0.13
N PHE A 298 -6.75 7.58 -0.96
CA PHE A 298 -6.73 9.04 -1.04
C PHE A 298 -8.11 9.66 -0.83
N LEU A 299 -9.17 8.94 -1.22
CA LEU A 299 -10.54 9.46 -1.14
C LEU A 299 -11.23 9.16 0.19
N LEU A 300 -10.86 8.10 0.91
CA LEU A 300 -11.52 7.68 2.15
C LEU A 300 -10.63 7.68 3.40
N ASP A 301 -9.30 7.53 3.28
CA ASP A 301 -8.40 7.60 4.44
C ASP A 301 -7.98 9.07 4.70
N THR A 302 -8.97 9.89 5.05
CA THR A 302 -8.73 11.27 5.54
C THR A 302 -8.19 11.23 6.96
N ARG A 303 -6.91 10.84 7.12
CA ARG A 303 -6.10 11.21 8.29
C ARG A 303 -5.25 12.45 8.05
N PHE A 304 -5.54 13.18 6.97
CA PHE A 304 -4.96 14.48 6.66
C PHE A 304 -6.03 15.40 6.07
N SER A 305 -6.93 15.89 6.93
CA SER A 305 -7.59 17.19 6.76
C SER A 305 -7.39 17.99 8.04
#